data_AF-A0A6P1GHQ6-F1
#
_entry.id   AF-A0A6P1GHQ6-F1
#
_cell.length_a   1.000
_cell.length_b   1.000
_cell.length_c   1.000
_cell.angle_alpha   90.00
_cell.angle_beta   90.00
_cell.angle_gamma   90.00
#
_symmetry.space_group_name_H-M   'P 1'
#
loop_
_entity.id
_entity.type
_entity.pdbx_description
1 polymer ?
#
loop_
_entity_poly.entity_id
_entity_poly.type
_entity_poly.pdbx_seq_one_letter_code
_entity_poly.pdbx_strand_id
1 'polypeptide(L)'
;MSKVLVIGAGGVGSVAVHKMAMNPDIFSHITLASRRIVSCEKVAESVKKLVGVDIDVAQVDADNIEETIALIQKVQPKLVVNLALPYQDLAIMDACLATKTDYLDTANYEPRDTAKFEYSWQWAYQERFKEAGIMALLGSGFDPGVTSVFASYIKKHLLDTIDTLDILDCNGGDHGQHFATNFNPEINIREVTAPSRHWLNGEWVEGPALSHKQVFDFDQVGEKNMYLMYHEELESLATHYPEIKRIRFWMTFGDAYLKHLEVLQNVGMTRIDPVIYNGQEIIPLQFLKAVLPEPSSLGSTTKGKTNIGDIATGQKDGQEKTVYIYQVCDHEDAYAETGNQAVSYTTGVPAMIGAAMMLTGAWKGEGVFNIEQFDPDPFMDMLNKHGLPWQVKELDAPLAF
;
A
#
# COMPACT_ATOMS: atom_id res chain seq x y z
N MET A 1 -23.80 9.84 -5.34
CA MET A 1 -24.12 9.42 -3.95
C MET A 1 -23.97 7.91 -3.83
N SER A 2 -22.91 7.51 -3.15
CA SER A 2 -22.55 6.11 -2.91
C SER A 2 -22.34 5.88 -1.42
N LYS A 3 -22.79 4.73 -0.92
CA LYS A 3 -22.47 4.23 0.41
C LYS A 3 -21.21 3.38 0.30
N VAL A 4 -20.26 3.56 1.21
CA VAL A 4 -19.01 2.79 1.27
C VAL A 4 -18.84 2.15 2.63
N LEU A 5 -18.35 0.91 2.66
CA LEU A 5 -17.94 0.21 3.87
C LEU A 5 -16.42 0.08 3.87
N VAL A 6 -15.75 0.74 4.82
CA VAL A 6 -14.31 0.62 5.02
C VAL A 6 -14.07 -0.38 6.15
N ILE A 7 -13.28 -1.43 5.89
CA ILE A 7 -12.90 -2.42 6.89
C ILE A 7 -11.43 -2.21 7.24
N GLY A 8 -11.14 -1.75 8.45
CA GLY A 8 -9.80 -1.44 8.94
C GLY A 8 -9.69 0.00 9.45
N ALA A 9 -9.43 0.15 10.75
CA ALA A 9 -9.30 1.46 11.42
C ALA A 9 -7.85 1.72 11.90
N GLY A 10 -6.87 1.25 11.11
CA GLY A 10 -5.45 1.59 11.29
C GLY A 10 -5.10 2.97 10.71
N GLY A 11 -3.81 3.30 10.62
CA GLY A 11 -3.36 4.60 10.08
C GLY A 11 -3.85 4.85 8.64
N VAL A 12 -3.71 3.86 7.76
CA VAL A 12 -4.19 3.92 6.36
C VAL A 12 -5.72 4.12 6.30
N GLY A 13 -6.46 3.30 7.06
CA GLY A 13 -7.92 3.41 7.17
C GLY A 13 -8.39 4.78 7.68
N SER A 14 -7.68 5.33 8.67
CA SER A 14 -7.94 6.69 9.17
C SER A 14 -7.77 7.74 8.07
N VAL A 15 -6.64 7.74 7.35
CA VAL A 15 -6.40 8.70 6.25
C VAL A 15 -7.48 8.56 5.18
N ALA A 16 -7.77 7.34 4.72
CA ALA A 16 -8.75 7.10 3.67
C ALA A 16 -10.13 7.64 4.07
N VAL A 17 -10.59 7.39 5.30
CA VAL A 17 -11.88 7.90 5.79
C VAL A 17 -11.88 9.43 5.91
N HIS A 18 -10.80 10.08 6.38
CA HIS A 18 -10.71 11.56 6.37
C HIS A 18 -10.84 12.11 4.95
N LYS A 19 -10.13 11.49 4.00
CA LYS A 19 -10.14 11.90 2.58
C LYS A 19 -11.48 11.63 1.90
N MET A 20 -12.16 10.53 2.23
CA MET A 20 -13.52 10.24 1.76
C MET A 20 -14.51 11.28 2.31
N ALA A 21 -14.41 11.62 3.60
CA ALA A 21 -15.26 12.63 4.23
C ALA A 21 -15.09 14.04 3.63
N MET A 22 -13.89 14.36 3.11
CA MET A 22 -13.63 15.60 2.37
C MET A 22 -14.26 15.62 0.96
N ASN A 23 -14.81 14.49 0.49
CA ASN A 23 -15.40 14.33 -0.86
C ASN A 23 -16.86 13.81 -0.80
N PRO A 24 -17.78 14.52 -0.13
CA PRO A 24 -19.13 14.02 0.16
C PRO A 24 -20.01 13.80 -1.08
N ASP A 25 -19.71 14.47 -2.20
CA ASP A 25 -20.44 14.29 -3.47
C ASP A 25 -20.26 12.86 -4.03
N ILE A 26 -19.10 12.26 -3.75
CA ILE A 26 -18.76 10.89 -4.12
C ILE A 26 -19.18 9.96 -2.98
N PHE A 27 -18.68 10.23 -1.76
CA PHE A 27 -18.85 9.40 -0.56
C PHE A 27 -19.96 9.96 0.34
N SER A 28 -21.20 9.79 -0.09
CA SER A 28 -22.36 10.35 0.64
C SER A 28 -22.61 9.72 2.01
N HIS A 29 -22.12 8.50 2.24
CA HIS A 29 -22.26 7.81 3.52
C HIS A 29 -21.13 6.81 3.69
N ILE A 30 -20.47 6.86 4.85
CA ILE A 30 -19.28 6.08 5.14
C ILE A 30 -19.54 5.30 6.42
N THR A 31 -19.37 3.97 6.35
CA THR A 31 -19.31 3.12 7.53
C THR A 31 -17.89 2.62 7.72
N LEU A 32 -17.29 2.85 8.89
CA LEU A 32 -15.98 2.34 9.27
C LEU A 32 -16.14 1.16 10.24
N ALA A 33 -15.66 0.00 9.83
CA ALA A 33 -15.70 -1.22 10.61
C ALA A 33 -14.29 -1.74 10.94
N SER A 34 -14.13 -2.32 12.12
CA SER A 34 -12.88 -2.98 12.51
C SER A 34 -13.13 -3.97 13.64
N ARG A 35 -12.13 -4.81 13.94
CA ARG A 35 -12.17 -5.74 15.08
C ARG A 35 -12.36 -5.03 16.42
N ARG A 36 -11.77 -3.84 16.58
CA ARG A 36 -11.88 -3.02 17.79
C ARG A 36 -12.75 -1.80 17.49
N ILE A 37 -13.98 -1.79 17.98
CA ILE A 37 -14.91 -0.66 17.76
C ILE A 37 -14.34 0.68 18.25
N VAL A 38 -13.59 0.66 19.36
CA VAL A 38 -12.91 1.85 19.92
C VAL A 38 -11.93 2.48 18.92
N SER A 39 -11.29 1.69 18.05
CA SER A 39 -10.44 2.23 16.99
C SER A 39 -11.27 2.99 15.95
N CYS A 40 -12.44 2.48 15.57
CA CYS A 40 -13.35 3.17 14.66
C CYS A 40 -13.90 4.46 15.27
N GLU A 41 -14.30 4.43 16.54
CA GLU A 41 -14.84 5.60 17.27
C GLU A 41 -13.82 6.74 17.33
N LYS A 42 -12.54 6.44 17.60
CA LYS A 42 -11.46 7.44 17.57
C LYS A 42 -11.29 8.10 16.21
N VAL A 43 -11.35 7.32 15.13
CA VAL A 43 -11.28 7.87 13.76
C VAL A 43 -12.51 8.72 13.47
N ALA A 44 -13.71 8.26 13.83
CA ALA A 44 -14.95 9.02 13.64
C ALA A 44 -14.93 10.35 14.40
N GLU A 45 -14.46 10.38 15.66
CA GLU A 45 -14.27 11.62 16.41
C GLU A 45 -13.25 12.56 15.74
N SER A 46 -12.14 12.02 15.24
CA SER A 46 -11.13 12.81 14.52
C SER A 46 -11.71 13.43 13.25
N VAL A 47 -12.44 12.66 12.44
CA VAL A 47 -13.10 13.14 11.21
C VAL A 47 -14.15 14.18 11.55
N LYS A 48 -14.95 13.97 12.60
CA LYS A 48 -15.94 14.96 13.05
C LYS A 48 -15.28 16.26 13.46
N LYS A 49 -14.14 16.19 14.15
CA LYS A 49 -13.37 17.36 14.61
C LYS A 49 -12.70 18.12 13.47
N LEU A 50 -12.08 17.42 12.51
CA LEU A 50 -11.27 18.04 11.45
C LEU A 50 -12.08 18.39 10.20
N VAL A 51 -13.09 17.58 9.85
CA VAL A 51 -13.87 17.69 8.59
C VAL A 51 -15.34 18.02 8.84
N GLY A 52 -15.87 17.80 10.06
CA GLY A 52 -17.26 18.12 10.41
C GLY A 52 -18.29 17.04 10.02
N VAL A 53 -17.85 15.94 9.42
CA VAL A 53 -18.70 14.85 8.91
C VAL A 53 -18.83 13.74 9.95
N ASP A 54 -20.04 13.19 10.10
CA ASP A 54 -20.30 12.02 10.94
C ASP A 54 -20.01 10.74 10.17
N ILE A 55 -19.34 9.79 10.83
CA ILE A 55 -18.99 8.48 10.27
C ILE A 55 -19.68 7.41 11.10
N ASP A 56 -20.41 6.51 10.43
CA ASP A 56 -21.00 5.36 11.10
C ASP A 56 -19.90 4.37 11.47
N VAL A 57 -19.99 3.78 12.65
CA VAL A 57 -19.01 2.79 13.12
C VAL A 57 -19.65 1.43 13.35
N ALA A 58 -18.90 0.37 13.03
CA ALA A 58 -19.30 -1.00 13.29
C ALA A 58 -18.12 -1.84 13.83
N GLN A 59 -18.45 -2.94 14.48
CA GLN A 59 -17.49 -3.98 14.83
C GLN A 59 -17.67 -5.17 13.88
N VAL A 60 -16.56 -5.74 13.42
CA VAL A 60 -16.56 -6.98 12.62
C VAL A 60 -15.26 -7.73 12.85
N ASP A 61 -15.33 -9.05 13.01
CA ASP A 61 -14.17 -9.91 12.79
C ASP A 61 -14.09 -10.25 11.30
N ALA A 62 -13.16 -9.61 10.58
CA ALA A 62 -13.04 -9.78 9.13
C ALA A 62 -12.45 -11.14 8.71
N ASP A 63 -11.95 -11.95 9.66
CA ASP A 63 -11.67 -13.37 9.40
C ASP A 63 -12.97 -14.21 9.37
N ASN A 64 -14.08 -13.69 9.91
CA ASN A 64 -15.40 -14.33 9.89
C ASN A 64 -16.23 -13.83 8.69
N ILE A 65 -16.31 -14.68 7.67
CA ILE A 65 -17.03 -14.40 6.41
C ILE A 65 -18.51 -14.10 6.68
N GLU A 66 -19.18 -14.85 7.55
CA GLU A 66 -20.62 -14.69 7.83
C GLU A 66 -20.92 -13.37 8.55
N GLU A 67 -20.07 -12.96 9.49
CA GLU A 67 -20.19 -11.64 10.13
C GLU A 67 -20.00 -10.51 9.12
N THR A 68 -19.04 -10.67 8.20
CA THR A 68 -18.77 -9.70 7.14
C THR A 68 -19.93 -9.60 6.15
N ILE A 69 -20.51 -10.74 5.74
CA ILE A 69 -21.73 -10.80 4.90
C ILE A 69 -22.88 -10.08 5.59
N ALA A 70 -23.14 -10.37 6.87
CA ALA A 70 -24.22 -9.75 7.63
C ALA A 70 -24.04 -8.22 7.73
N LEU A 71 -22.80 -7.75 7.90
CA LEU A 71 -22.50 -6.32 7.92
C LEU A 71 -22.73 -5.66 6.55
N ILE A 72 -22.26 -6.28 5.47
CA ILE A 72 -22.47 -5.77 4.10
C ILE A 72 -23.98 -5.69 3.79
N GLN A 73 -24.74 -6.73 4.14
CA GLN A 73 -26.20 -6.73 3.95
C GLN A 73 -26.92 -5.64 4.76
N LYS A 74 -26.44 -5.35 5.98
CA LYS A 74 -26.99 -4.28 6.83
C LYS A 74 -26.69 -2.89 6.27
N VAL A 75 -25.45 -2.65 5.84
CA VAL A 75 -24.98 -1.32 5.37
C VAL A 75 -25.47 -1.06 3.94
N GLN A 76 -25.55 -2.10 3.11
CA GLN A 76 -25.79 -2.05 1.67
C GLN A 76 -24.82 -1.08 0.96
N PRO A 77 -23.49 -1.25 1.12
CA PRO A 77 -22.51 -0.42 0.43
C PRO A 77 -22.47 -0.77 -1.06
N LYS A 78 -22.02 0.18 -1.88
CA LYS A 78 -21.66 -0.11 -3.28
C LYS A 78 -20.27 -0.72 -3.41
N LEU A 79 -19.39 -0.38 -2.47
CA LEU A 79 -17.98 -0.78 -2.46
C LEU A 79 -17.57 -1.12 -1.03
N VAL A 80 -16.88 -2.24 -0.86
CA VAL A 80 -16.10 -2.57 0.34
C VAL A 80 -14.64 -2.20 0.08
N VAL A 81 -14.08 -1.37 0.96
CA VAL A 81 -12.69 -0.95 0.93
C VAL A 81 -11.96 -1.65 2.07
N ASN A 82 -11.16 -2.65 1.74
CA ASN A 82 -10.34 -3.42 2.66
C ASN A 82 -9.03 -2.68 2.96
N LEU A 83 -8.94 -2.11 4.16
CA LEU A 83 -7.75 -1.49 4.74
C LEU A 83 -7.39 -2.18 6.06
N ALA A 84 -7.73 -3.47 6.17
CA ALA A 84 -7.37 -4.34 7.28
C ALA A 84 -5.96 -4.91 7.06
N LEU A 85 -5.68 -6.13 7.51
CA LEU A 85 -4.43 -6.81 7.19
C LEU A 85 -4.64 -7.69 5.94
N PRO A 86 -3.59 -7.92 5.14
CA PRO A 86 -3.68 -8.76 3.94
C PRO A 86 -4.16 -10.20 4.22
N TYR A 87 -4.06 -10.66 5.47
CA TYR A 87 -4.59 -11.95 5.90
C TYR A 87 -6.11 -12.09 5.72
N GLN A 88 -6.84 -10.98 5.64
CA GLN A 88 -8.31 -10.97 5.52
C GLN A 88 -8.79 -10.89 4.07
N ASP A 89 -7.91 -10.67 3.09
CA ASP A 89 -8.31 -10.35 1.71
C ASP A 89 -9.29 -11.37 1.15
N LEU A 90 -8.95 -12.67 1.21
CA LEU A 90 -9.79 -13.72 0.65
C LEU A 90 -11.15 -13.83 1.36
N ALA A 91 -11.17 -13.69 2.69
CA ALA A 91 -12.42 -13.74 3.46
C ALA A 91 -13.35 -12.57 3.12
N ILE A 92 -12.79 -11.37 2.95
CA ILE A 92 -13.55 -10.19 2.53
C ILE A 92 -13.99 -10.31 1.07
N MET A 93 -13.14 -10.81 0.17
CA MET A 93 -13.50 -11.08 -1.24
C MET A 93 -14.63 -12.11 -1.35
N ASP A 94 -14.61 -13.18 -0.54
CA ASP A 94 -15.71 -14.16 -0.47
C ASP A 94 -17.01 -13.52 0.01
N ALA A 95 -16.96 -12.64 1.02
CA ALA A 95 -18.14 -11.90 1.48
C ALA A 95 -18.68 -10.93 0.43
N CYS A 96 -17.79 -10.25 -0.31
CA CYS A 96 -18.15 -9.37 -1.43
C CYS A 96 -18.81 -10.16 -2.56
N LEU A 97 -18.26 -11.33 -2.91
CA LEU A 97 -18.82 -12.22 -3.92
C LEU A 97 -20.22 -12.74 -3.50
N ALA A 98 -20.38 -13.15 -2.25
CA ALA A 98 -21.66 -13.64 -1.72
C ALA A 98 -22.76 -12.56 -1.71
N THR A 99 -22.38 -11.29 -1.56
CA THR A 99 -23.29 -10.15 -1.50
C THR A 99 -23.40 -9.37 -2.80
N LYS A 100 -22.60 -9.71 -3.81
CA LYS A 100 -22.47 -8.98 -5.08
C LYS A 100 -22.13 -7.51 -4.85
N THR A 101 -21.09 -7.28 -4.07
CA THR A 101 -20.56 -5.95 -3.76
C THR A 101 -19.16 -5.81 -4.36
N ASP A 102 -18.83 -4.63 -4.89
CA ASP A 102 -17.47 -4.36 -5.39
C ASP A 102 -16.45 -4.35 -4.24
N TYR A 103 -15.19 -4.63 -4.58
CA TYR A 103 -14.08 -4.78 -3.64
C TYR A 103 -12.87 -3.92 -4.04
N LEU A 104 -12.17 -3.38 -3.06
CA LEU A 104 -10.88 -2.70 -3.22
C LEU A 104 -9.96 -3.05 -2.05
N ASP A 105 -8.68 -3.27 -2.30
CA ASP A 105 -7.63 -3.32 -1.27
C ASP A 105 -6.37 -2.53 -1.64
N THR A 106 -5.37 -2.57 -0.77
CA THR A 106 -4.08 -1.87 -0.94
C THR A 106 -2.86 -2.79 -0.86
N ALA A 107 -3.05 -4.06 -0.52
CA ALA A 107 -2.02 -5.07 -0.39
C ALA A 107 -2.63 -6.42 -0.77
N ASN A 108 -1.81 -7.32 -1.29
CA ASN A 108 -2.23 -8.63 -1.74
C ASN A 108 -2.19 -9.68 -0.62
N TYR A 109 -2.84 -10.80 -0.89
CA TYR A 109 -3.07 -11.81 0.14
C TYR A 109 -1.76 -12.45 0.62
N GLU A 110 -1.65 -12.57 1.95
CA GLU A 110 -0.61 -13.32 2.63
C GLU A 110 -1.22 -14.38 3.58
N PRO A 111 -0.85 -15.66 3.48
CA PRO A 111 -1.24 -16.67 4.47
C PRO A 111 -0.57 -16.40 5.82
N ARG A 112 -1.31 -16.57 6.93
CA ARG A 112 -0.77 -16.35 8.29
C ARG A 112 0.43 -17.24 8.64
N ASP A 113 0.43 -18.46 8.11
CA ASP A 113 1.41 -19.50 8.47
C ASP A 113 2.61 -19.54 7.50
N THR A 114 2.66 -18.64 6.51
CA THR A 114 3.74 -18.63 5.51
C THR A 114 4.09 -17.20 5.15
N ALA A 115 5.38 -16.86 5.24
CA ALA A 115 5.94 -15.57 4.86
C ALA A 115 5.99 -15.41 3.32
N LYS A 116 4.84 -15.45 2.66
CA LYS A 116 4.72 -15.39 1.21
C LYS A 116 3.44 -14.65 0.82
N PHE A 117 3.59 -13.64 -0.02
CA PHE A 117 2.51 -12.84 -0.56
C PHE A 117 2.63 -12.81 -2.08
N GLU A 118 1.50 -12.96 -2.79
CA GLU A 118 1.45 -13.05 -4.26
C GLU A 118 0.00 -12.88 -4.75
N TYR A 119 -0.21 -12.40 -5.97
CA TYR A 119 -1.55 -12.13 -6.49
C TYR A 119 -2.33 -13.38 -6.91
N SER A 120 -1.68 -14.54 -7.02
CA SER A 120 -2.27 -15.77 -7.57
C SER A 120 -3.62 -16.16 -6.91
N TRP A 121 -3.73 -16.00 -5.59
CA TRP A 121 -4.96 -16.30 -4.84
C TRP A 121 -6.10 -15.34 -5.15
N GLN A 122 -5.82 -14.06 -5.33
CA GLN A 122 -6.83 -13.05 -5.64
C GLN A 122 -7.20 -13.06 -7.12
N TRP A 123 -6.23 -13.24 -8.03
CA TRP A 123 -6.49 -13.44 -9.46
C TRP A 123 -7.36 -14.67 -9.74
N ALA A 124 -7.32 -15.70 -8.89
CA ALA A 124 -8.23 -16.84 -8.98
C ALA A 124 -9.72 -16.49 -8.80
N TYR A 125 -10.06 -15.26 -8.38
CA TYR A 125 -11.44 -14.76 -8.32
C TYR A 125 -11.93 -14.17 -9.65
N GLN A 126 -11.06 -14.03 -10.67
CA GLN A 126 -11.37 -13.37 -11.94
C GLN A 126 -12.74 -13.75 -12.50
N GLU A 127 -12.97 -15.04 -12.76
CA GLU A 127 -14.22 -15.47 -13.40
C GLU A 127 -15.42 -15.43 -12.45
N ARG A 128 -15.23 -15.70 -11.15
CA ARG A 128 -16.31 -15.63 -10.17
C ARG A 128 -16.82 -14.20 -10.01
N PHE A 129 -15.91 -13.21 -9.96
CA PHE A 129 -16.28 -11.79 -9.89
C PHE A 129 -16.95 -11.33 -11.18
N LYS A 130 -16.43 -11.75 -12.33
CA LYS A 130 -17.03 -11.44 -13.64
C LYS A 130 -18.43 -12.02 -13.79
N GLU A 131 -18.65 -13.29 -13.44
CA GLU A 131 -19.96 -13.94 -13.47
C GLU A 131 -20.97 -13.28 -12.51
N ALA A 132 -20.49 -12.78 -11.37
CA ALA A 132 -21.30 -12.04 -10.41
C ALA A 132 -21.62 -10.59 -10.86
N GLY A 133 -20.93 -10.09 -11.90
CA GLY A 133 -21.08 -8.72 -12.42
C GLY A 133 -20.50 -7.65 -11.49
N ILE A 134 -19.44 -7.99 -10.75
CA ILE A 134 -18.77 -7.10 -9.78
C ILE A 134 -17.29 -6.92 -10.11
N MET A 135 -16.69 -5.89 -9.55
CA MET A 135 -15.29 -5.51 -9.74
C MET A 135 -14.48 -5.64 -8.45
N ALA A 136 -13.28 -6.19 -8.56
CA ALA A 136 -12.21 -6.08 -7.57
C ALA A 136 -11.06 -5.23 -8.12
N LEU A 137 -10.66 -4.20 -7.39
CA LEU A 137 -9.44 -3.44 -7.65
C LEU A 137 -8.37 -3.83 -6.62
N LEU A 138 -7.25 -4.33 -7.08
CA LEU A 138 -6.16 -4.81 -6.24
C LEU A 138 -5.03 -3.78 -6.15
N GLY A 139 -4.43 -3.67 -4.96
CA GLY A 139 -3.20 -2.91 -4.75
C GLY A 139 -3.38 -1.41 -5.01
N SER A 140 -4.44 -0.79 -4.51
CA SER A 140 -4.71 0.65 -4.65
C SER A 140 -4.08 1.49 -3.53
N GLY A 141 -2.81 1.21 -3.19
CA GLY A 141 -1.99 2.00 -2.25
C GLY A 141 -1.07 2.98 -2.99
N PHE A 142 0.14 3.18 -2.45
CA PHE A 142 1.19 3.90 -3.19
C PHE A 142 2.04 2.90 -4.00
N ASP A 143 2.60 1.92 -3.30
CA ASP A 143 3.41 0.83 -3.80
C ASP A 143 2.97 -0.44 -3.06
N PRO A 144 2.15 -1.33 -3.67
CA PRO A 144 1.56 -1.23 -5.00
C PRO A 144 0.50 -0.11 -5.09
N GLY A 145 0.33 0.47 -6.29
CA GLY A 145 -0.73 1.45 -6.56
C GLY A 145 -0.28 2.60 -7.46
N VAL A 146 0.04 3.74 -6.86
CA VAL A 146 0.61 4.91 -7.55
C VAL A 146 1.83 4.55 -8.40
N THR A 147 2.71 3.65 -7.96
CA THR A 147 3.86 3.17 -8.75
C THR A 147 3.40 2.47 -10.04
N SER A 148 2.41 1.58 -9.95
CA SER A 148 1.78 1.00 -11.14
C SER A 148 1.10 2.05 -12.04
N VAL A 149 0.43 3.06 -11.46
CA VAL A 149 -0.17 4.18 -12.22
C VAL A 149 0.92 5.03 -12.90
N PHE A 150 2.05 5.25 -12.24
CA PHE A 150 3.21 5.94 -12.78
C PHE A 150 3.80 5.18 -13.96
N ALA A 151 4.02 3.87 -13.85
CA ALA A 151 4.45 3.02 -14.95
C ALA A 151 3.49 3.11 -16.15
N SER A 152 2.18 3.03 -15.92
CA SER A 152 1.15 3.20 -16.97
C SER A 152 1.18 4.59 -17.59
N TYR A 153 1.34 5.64 -16.79
CA TYR A 153 1.41 7.02 -17.26
C TYR A 153 2.66 7.28 -18.10
N ILE A 154 3.82 6.77 -17.66
CA ILE A 154 5.08 6.81 -18.41
C ILE A 154 4.88 6.14 -19.78
N LYS A 155 4.32 4.93 -19.81
CA LYS A 155 4.06 4.18 -21.04
C LYS A 155 3.06 4.88 -21.96
N LYS A 156 2.07 5.58 -21.40
CA LYS A 156 1.02 6.26 -22.18
C LYS A 156 1.53 7.56 -22.81
N HIS A 157 2.35 8.32 -22.08
CA HIS A 157 2.66 9.71 -22.46
C HIS A 157 4.14 10.02 -22.67
N LEU A 158 5.04 9.35 -21.95
CA LEU A 158 6.45 9.74 -21.88
C LEU A 158 7.38 8.84 -22.72
N LEU A 159 7.08 7.54 -22.77
CA LEU A 159 7.85 6.54 -23.51
C LEU A 159 6.91 5.69 -24.38
N ASP A 160 7.33 5.35 -25.60
CA ASP A 160 6.60 4.44 -26.48
C ASP A 160 6.79 2.98 -26.04
N THR A 161 7.95 2.65 -25.48
CA THR A 161 8.27 1.36 -24.84
C THR A 161 9.03 1.58 -23.54
N ILE A 162 8.86 0.69 -22.57
CA ILE A 162 9.65 0.65 -21.33
C ILE A 162 10.52 -0.60 -21.40
N ASP A 163 11.84 -0.43 -21.36
CA ASP A 163 12.82 -1.51 -21.33
C ASP A 163 13.16 -1.90 -19.88
N THR A 164 13.36 -0.90 -19.01
CA THR A 164 13.65 -1.13 -17.59
C THR A 164 12.82 -0.20 -16.71
N LEU A 165 12.38 -0.71 -15.57
CA LEU A 165 11.67 0.03 -14.53
C LEU A 165 12.34 -0.21 -13.17
N ASP A 166 12.64 0.88 -12.48
CA ASP A 166 13.18 0.89 -11.13
C ASP A 166 12.24 1.71 -10.24
N ILE A 167 11.61 1.05 -9.27
CA ILE A 167 10.74 1.67 -8.27
C ILE A 167 11.59 1.97 -7.05
N LEU A 168 11.54 3.21 -6.57
CA LEU A 168 12.35 3.69 -5.44
C LEU A 168 11.42 4.24 -4.36
N ASP A 169 11.41 3.61 -3.18
CA ASP A 169 10.75 4.09 -1.97
C ASP A 169 11.77 4.63 -0.98
N CYS A 170 11.70 5.94 -0.74
CA CYS A 170 12.44 6.61 0.31
C CYS A 170 11.52 7.15 1.41
N ASN A 171 11.80 6.73 2.65
CA ASN A 171 11.33 7.41 3.85
C ASN A 171 12.49 8.12 4.56
N GLY A 172 12.57 9.43 4.38
CA GLY A 172 13.50 10.31 5.07
C GLY A 172 13.00 10.84 6.42
N GLY A 173 11.93 10.26 6.97
CA GLY A 173 11.35 10.65 8.24
C GLY A 173 12.17 10.22 9.46
N ASP A 174 12.22 11.07 10.48
CA ASP A 174 12.78 10.78 11.80
C ASP A 174 11.69 10.92 12.86
N HIS A 175 11.35 9.81 13.52
CA HIS A 175 10.35 9.72 14.58
C HIS A 175 10.93 9.93 16.00
N GLY A 176 12.24 10.14 16.14
CA GLY A 176 12.92 10.39 17.42
C GLY A 176 13.05 9.17 18.33
N GLN A 177 12.74 7.97 17.84
CA GLN A 177 12.89 6.70 18.56
C GLN A 177 14.14 5.97 18.07
N HIS A 178 14.73 5.11 18.91
CA HIS A 178 15.88 4.29 18.50
C HIS A 178 15.52 3.25 17.42
N PHE A 179 14.33 2.66 17.51
CA PHE A 179 13.78 1.72 16.54
C PHE A 179 12.26 1.70 16.66
N ALA A 180 11.56 1.89 15.54
CA ALA A 180 10.12 1.72 15.43
C ALA A 180 9.78 1.32 14.00
N THR A 181 8.60 0.72 13.80
CA THR A 181 8.07 0.40 12.47
C THR A 181 6.91 1.33 12.15
N ASN A 182 6.80 1.76 10.90
CA ASN A 182 5.75 2.71 10.49
C ASN A 182 4.37 2.05 10.30
N PHE A 183 4.34 0.72 10.18
CA PHE A 183 3.14 -0.10 10.13
C PHE A 183 3.30 -1.35 11.00
N ASN A 184 2.47 -2.37 10.81
CA ASN A 184 2.46 -3.58 11.64
C ASN A 184 3.88 -4.19 11.71
N PRO A 185 4.51 -4.25 12.91
CA PRO A 185 5.90 -4.72 13.04
C PRO A 185 6.12 -6.13 12.50
N GLU A 186 5.10 -6.98 12.57
CA GLU A 186 5.17 -8.35 12.08
C GLU A 186 5.38 -8.41 10.57
N ILE A 187 4.61 -7.60 9.84
CA ILE A 187 4.66 -7.51 8.37
C ILE A 187 5.98 -6.85 7.97
N ASN A 188 6.28 -5.68 8.55
CA ASN A 188 7.47 -4.92 8.20
C ASN A 188 8.77 -5.71 8.39
N ILE A 189 8.95 -6.34 9.55
CA ILE A 189 10.18 -7.11 9.83
C ILE A 189 10.31 -8.30 8.88
N ARG A 190 9.20 -8.94 8.52
CA ARG A 190 9.17 -10.08 7.60
C ARG A 190 9.54 -9.66 6.18
N GLU A 191 9.00 -8.56 5.68
CA GLU A 191 9.34 -8.00 4.37
C GLU A 191 10.82 -7.63 4.26
N VAL A 192 11.35 -6.89 5.25
CA VAL A 192 12.75 -6.45 5.27
C VAL A 192 13.74 -7.62 5.29
N THR A 193 13.33 -8.76 5.83
CA THR A 193 14.19 -9.94 6.01
C THR A 193 13.92 -11.04 4.98
N ALA A 194 12.96 -10.83 4.07
CA ALA A 194 12.68 -11.74 2.98
C ALA A 194 13.80 -11.72 1.91
N PRO A 195 14.04 -12.84 1.20
CA PRO A 195 14.93 -12.84 0.04
C PRO A 195 14.58 -11.73 -0.95
N SER A 196 15.59 -11.03 -1.46
CA SER A 196 15.39 -10.06 -2.54
C SER A 196 14.95 -10.81 -3.79
N ARG A 197 13.95 -10.31 -4.52
CA ARG A 197 13.48 -10.91 -5.77
C ARG A 197 13.12 -9.82 -6.76
N HIS A 198 13.58 -9.94 -8.00
CA HIS A 198 13.29 -8.98 -9.07
C HIS A 198 13.06 -9.68 -10.41
N TRP A 199 12.47 -8.96 -11.37
CA TRP A 199 12.17 -9.50 -12.70
C TRP A 199 13.30 -9.16 -13.67
N LEU A 200 13.76 -10.15 -14.45
CA LEU A 200 14.78 -9.98 -15.48
C LEU A 200 14.54 -10.96 -16.65
N ASN A 201 14.32 -10.43 -17.85
CA ASN A 201 14.22 -11.15 -19.12
C ASN A 201 13.28 -12.35 -19.12
N GLY A 202 12.09 -12.21 -18.49
CA GLY A 202 11.12 -13.30 -18.44
C GLY A 202 11.24 -14.22 -17.23
N GLU A 203 12.20 -13.96 -16.34
CA GLU A 203 12.49 -14.82 -15.19
C GLU A 203 12.59 -14.02 -13.88
N TRP A 204 12.27 -14.70 -12.77
CA TRP A 204 12.48 -14.16 -11.43
C TRP A 204 13.89 -14.47 -10.94
N VAL A 205 14.61 -13.45 -10.51
CA VAL A 205 15.96 -13.57 -9.96
C VAL A 205 15.91 -13.31 -8.46
N GLU A 206 16.26 -14.33 -7.69
CA GLU A 206 16.30 -14.28 -6.22
C GLU A 206 17.72 -14.13 -5.67
N GLY A 207 17.82 -13.50 -4.51
CA GLY A 207 19.07 -13.29 -3.78
C GLY A 207 18.86 -13.10 -2.29
N PRO A 208 19.93 -13.08 -1.48
CA PRO A 208 19.81 -12.87 -0.04
C PRO A 208 19.23 -11.49 0.30
N ALA A 209 18.44 -11.42 1.36
CA ALA A 209 17.91 -10.16 1.89
C ALA A 209 19.02 -9.11 2.10
N LEU A 210 18.74 -7.86 1.76
CA LEU A 210 19.62 -6.70 2.02
C LEU A 210 21.07 -6.84 1.47
N SER A 211 21.29 -7.70 0.47
CA SER A 211 22.63 -7.98 -0.09
C SER A 211 23.08 -7.00 -1.17
N HIS A 212 22.15 -6.31 -1.83
CA HIS A 212 22.43 -5.34 -2.88
C HIS A 212 22.08 -3.94 -2.39
N LYS A 213 23.09 -3.10 -2.22
CA LYS A 213 22.99 -1.73 -1.72
C LYS A 213 23.35 -0.74 -2.81
N GLN A 214 22.58 0.33 -2.93
CA GLN A 214 22.88 1.51 -3.72
C GLN A 214 22.73 2.78 -2.90
N VAL A 215 23.31 3.86 -3.40
CA VAL A 215 23.16 5.20 -2.85
C VAL A 215 22.45 6.05 -3.90
N PHE A 216 21.40 6.75 -3.49
CA PHE A 216 20.62 7.63 -4.38
C PHE A 216 20.31 8.95 -3.68
N ASP A 217 20.39 10.05 -4.43
CA ASP A 217 20.06 11.40 -3.96
C ASP A 217 18.60 11.71 -4.27
N PHE A 218 17.74 11.57 -3.26
CA PHE A 218 16.30 11.76 -3.40
C PHE A 218 15.95 13.24 -3.33
N ASP A 219 15.24 13.75 -4.34
CA ASP A 219 14.78 15.14 -4.37
C ASP A 219 14.06 15.52 -3.07
N GLN A 220 14.50 16.62 -2.46
CA GLN A 220 13.98 17.17 -1.18
C GLN A 220 14.16 16.28 0.07
N VAL A 221 14.86 15.15 -0.04
CA VAL A 221 15.23 14.30 1.12
C VAL A 221 16.74 14.22 1.29
N GLY A 222 17.49 14.13 0.20
CA GLY A 222 18.95 13.99 0.15
C GLY A 222 19.40 12.55 -0.07
N GLU A 223 20.72 12.36 0.05
CA GLU A 223 21.38 11.06 -0.15
C GLU A 223 20.93 10.00 0.88
N LYS A 224 20.51 8.84 0.40
CA LYS A 224 20.11 7.68 1.22
C LYS A 224 20.67 6.37 0.67
N ASN A 225 20.92 5.45 1.61
CA ASN A 225 21.16 4.04 1.29
C ASN A 225 19.83 3.37 0.96
N MET A 226 19.77 2.66 -0.17
CA MET A 226 18.63 1.85 -0.57
C MET A 226 19.06 0.43 -0.92
N TYR A 227 18.14 -0.51 -0.73
CA TYR A 227 18.41 -1.94 -0.85
C TYR A 227 17.40 -2.59 -1.79
N LEU A 228 17.89 -3.48 -2.66
CA LEU A 228 17.02 -4.23 -3.57
C LEU A 228 16.16 -5.20 -2.77
N MET A 229 14.85 -5.13 -2.98
CA MET A 229 13.87 -5.98 -2.30
C MET A 229 12.86 -6.54 -3.29
N TYR A 230 12.10 -7.54 -2.84
CA TYR A 230 10.86 -7.92 -3.51
C TYR A 230 9.74 -6.97 -3.11
N HIS A 231 8.85 -6.65 -4.04
CA HIS A 231 7.63 -5.90 -3.78
C HIS A 231 6.49 -6.40 -4.69
N GLU A 232 5.25 -6.21 -4.26
CA GLU A 232 4.06 -6.84 -4.83
C GLU A 232 3.83 -6.50 -6.31
N GLU A 233 3.91 -5.21 -6.68
CA GLU A 233 3.63 -4.72 -8.03
C GLU A 233 4.60 -5.24 -9.08
N LEU A 234 5.78 -5.76 -8.70
CA LEU A 234 6.66 -6.41 -9.66
C LEU A 234 5.95 -7.57 -10.37
N GLU A 235 5.08 -8.30 -9.65
CA GLU A 235 4.35 -9.43 -10.22
C GLU A 235 3.28 -8.97 -11.21
N SER A 236 2.49 -7.95 -10.86
CA SER A 236 1.44 -7.46 -11.72
C SER A 236 2.01 -6.69 -12.93
N LEU A 237 3.04 -5.87 -12.74
CA LEU A 237 3.72 -5.15 -13.82
C LEU A 237 4.42 -6.10 -14.79
N ALA A 238 5.10 -7.15 -14.31
CA ALA A 238 5.68 -8.16 -15.19
C ALA A 238 4.61 -8.94 -15.99
N THR A 239 3.41 -9.08 -15.44
CA THR A 239 2.28 -9.77 -16.08
C THR A 239 1.59 -8.90 -17.12
N HIS A 240 1.30 -7.64 -16.79
CA HIS A 240 0.50 -6.74 -17.62
C HIS A 240 1.33 -5.87 -18.56
N TYR A 241 2.63 -5.71 -18.30
CA TYR A 241 3.63 -5.10 -19.20
C TYR A 241 4.77 -6.08 -19.51
N PRO A 242 4.49 -7.18 -20.23
CA PRO A 242 5.49 -8.21 -20.52
C PRO A 242 6.63 -7.71 -21.44
N GLU A 243 6.52 -6.51 -22.02
CA GLU A 243 7.64 -5.91 -22.77
C GLU A 243 8.79 -5.46 -21.87
N ILE A 244 8.56 -5.24 -20.58
CA ILE A 244 9.58 -4.73 -19.66
C ILE A 244 10.59 -5.84 -19.38
N LYS A 245 11.84 -5.59 -19.73
CA LYS A 245 12.93 -6.57 -19.59
C LYS A 245 13.41 -6.67 -18.14
N ARG A 246 13.36 -5.59 -17.37
CA ARG A 246 13.81 -5.58 -15.97
C ARG A 246 12.92 -4.71 -15.11
N ILE A 247 12.43 -5.26 -13.99
CA ILE A 247 11.69 -4.51 -12.97
C ILE A 247 12.35 -4.76 -11.62
N ARG A 248 12.68 -3.69 -10.88
CA ARG A 248 13.32 -3.75 -9.56
C ARG A 248 12.62 -2.80 -8.59
N PHE A 249 12.64 -3.16 -7.32
CA PHE A 249 12.17 -2.30 -6.22
C PHE A 249 13.30 -2.04 -5.23
N TRP A 250 13.46 -0.78 -4.84
CA TRP A 250 14.50 -0.31 -3.94
C TRP A 250 13.88 0.42 -2.76
N MET A 251 14.22 0.01 -1.54
CA MET A 251 13.71 0.67 -0.32
C MET A 251 14.85 1.24 0.51
N THR A 252 14.66 2.43 1.09
CA THR A 252 15.68 3.03 1.96
C THR A 252 15.67 2.44 3.36
N PHE A 253 16.86 2.11 3.87
CA PHE A 253 17.08 1.80 5.28
C PHE A 253 18.31 2.53 5.81
N GLY A 254 18.15 3.18 6.97
CA GLY A 254 19.26 3.78 7.69
C GLY A 254 20.13 2.71 8.36
N ASP A 255 21.44 2.96 8.44
CA ASP A 255 22.40 2.03 9.06
C ASP A 255 22.04 1.70 10.53
N ALA A 256 21.51 2.69 11.27
CA ALA A 256 21.03 2.50 12.63
C ALA A 256 19.83 1.55 12.70
N TYR A 257 18.88 1.67 11.77
CA TYR A 257 17.71 0.79 11.70
C TYR A 257 18.14 -0.66 11.45
N LEU A 258 19.00 -0.88 10.45
CA LEU A 258 19.52 -2.21 10.14
C LEU A 258 20.32 -2.81 11.30
N LYS A 259 21.06 -1.96 12.04
CA LYS A 259 21.80 -2.44 13.22
C LYS A 259 20.89 -2.95 14.34
N HIS A 260 19.78 -2.26 14.60
CA HIS A 260 18.79 -2.72 15.58
C HIS A 260 18.12 -4.02 15.13
N LEU A 261 17.73 -4.10 13.85
CA LEU A 261 17.13 -5.30 13.27
C LEU A 261 18.06 -6.50 13.36
N GLU A 262 19.34 -6.34 13.03
CA GLU A 262 20.37 -7.38 13.16
C GLU A 262 20.44 -7.91 14.60
N VAL A 263 20.45 -7.01 15.60
CA VAL A 263 20.46 -7.42 17.02
C VAL A 263 19.19 -8.21 17.37
N LEU A 264 18.01 -7.72 16.98
CA LEU A 264 16.72 -8.37 17.24
C LEU A 264 16.65 -9.77 16.61
N GLN A 265 17.16 -9.93 15.39
CA GLN A 265 17.27 -11.22 14.72
C GLN A 265 18.22 -12.17 15.45
N ASN A 266 19.42 -11.69 15.81
CA ASN A 266 20.44 -12.49 16.47
C ASN A 266 19.98 -13.04 17.84
N VAL A 267 19.11 -12.32 18.55
CA VAL A 267 18.53 -12.79 19.82
C VAL A 267 17.20 -13.56 19.65
N GLY A 268 16.71 -13.73 18.41
CA GLY A 268 15.52 -14.49 18.08
C GLY A 268 14.19 -13.76 18.33
N MET A 269 14.19 -12.43 18.50
CA MET A 269 12.97 -11.64 18.73
C MET A 269 12.08 -11.49 17.49
N THR A 270 12.60 -11.81 16.31
CA THR A 270 11.86 -11.77 15.03
C THR A 270 11.25 -13.13 14.64
N ARG A 271 11.36 -14.16 15.49
CA ARG A 271 10.82 -15.49 15.22
C ARG A 271 9.30 -15.53 15.27
N ILE A 272 8.72 -16.32 14.37
CA ILE A 272 7.28 -16.60 14.27
C ILE A 272 6.87 -17.91 14.94
N ASP A 273 7.84 -18.78 15.24
CA ASP A 273 7.58 -20.03 15.92
C ASP A 273 7.53 -19.84 17.46
N PRO A 274 6.68 -20.59 18.16
CA PRO A 274 6.46 -20.39 19.58
C PRO A 274 7.65 -20.81 20.46
N VAL A 275 7.82 -20.11 21.58
CA VAL A 275 8.72 -20.48 22.67
C VAL A 275 7.94 -20.59 23.99
N ILE A 276 8.38 -21.46 24.90
CA ILE A 276 7.76 -21.62 26.22
C ILE A 276 8.46 -20.71 27.24
N TYR A 277 7.71 -19.77 27.82
CA TYR A 277 8.16 -18.91 28.91
C TYR A 277 7.23 -19.09 30.11
N ASN A 278 7.77 -19.58 31.23
CA ASN A 278 6.98 -19.87 32.45
C ASN A 278 5.71 -20.73 32.21
N GLY A 279 5.79 -21.67 31.26
CA GLY A 279 4.66 -22.55 30.90
C GLY A 279 3.62 -21.93 29.96
N GLN A 280 3.84 -20.69 29.49
CA GLN A 280 3.02 -20.05 28.47
C GLN A 280 3.74 -20.07 27.12
N GLU A 281 2.96 -20.31 26.07
CA GLU A 281 3.43 -20.22 24.69
C GLU A 281 3.45 -18.75 24.25
N ILE A 282 4.60 -18.28 23.79
CA ILE A 282 4.79 -16.91 23.30
C ILE A 282 5.45 -16.97 21.93
N ILE A 283 4.89 -16.24 20.95
CA ILE A 283 5.56 -15.99 19.67
C ILE A 283 6.42 -14.71 19.84
N PRO A 284 7.76 -14.79 19.72
CA PRO A 284 8.64 -13.65 20.00
C PRO A 284 8.30 -12.38 19.22
N LEU A 285 7.99 -12.49 17.93
CA LEU A 285 7.63 -11.34 17.09
C LEU A 285 6.32 -10.66 17.54
N GLN A 286 5.34 -11.44 18.00
CA GLN A 286 4.10 -10.89 18.56
C GLN A 286 4.35 -10.17 19.89
N PHE A 287 5.26 -10.69 20.72
CA PHE A 287 5.67 -10.01 21.94
C PHE A 287 6.49 -8.75 21.66
N LEU A 288 7.39 -8.77 20.68
CA LEU A 288 8.13 -7.58 20.24
C LEU A 288 7.19 -6.45 19.83
N LYS A 289 6.15 -6.77 19.06
CA LYS A 289 5.10 -5.81 18.69
C LYS A 289 4.44 -5.13 19.89
N ALA A 290 4.29 -5.84 21.01
CA ALA A 290 3.67 -5.28 22.22
C ALA A 290 4.58 -4.31 22.99
N VAL A 291 5.91 -4.34 22.76
CA VAL A 291 6.88 -3.47 23.43
C VAL A 291 7.38 -2.32 22.54
N LEU A 292 7.24 -2.43 21.22
CA LEU A 292 7.55 -1.35 20.29
C LEU A 292 6.55 -0.20 20.42
N PRO A 293 6.95 1.05 20.11
CA PRO A 293 6.02 2.17 20.01
C PRO A 293 4.86 1.85 19.05
N GLU A 294 3.63 2.20 19.43
CA GLU A 294 2.48 2.00 18.56
C GLU A 294 2.60 2.92 17.32
N PRO A 295 2.53 2.39 16.08
CA PRO A 295 2.79 3.20 14.88
C PRO A 295 1.91 4.45 14.76
N SER A 296 0.66 4.37 15.22
CA SER A 296 -0.29 5.50 15.23
C SER A 296 0.14 6.65 16.16
N SER A 297 1.00 6.39 17.15
CA SER A 297 1.53 7.42 18.05
C SER A 297 2.69 8.21 17.46
N LEU A 298 3.42 7.62 16.49
CA LEU A 298 4.63 8.21 15.91
C LEU A 298 4.34 9.46 15.08
N GLY A 299 3.14 9.57 14.49
CA GLY A 299 2.87 10.68 13.58
C GLY A 299 2.97 12.07 14.19
N SER A 300 2.74 12.19 15.50
CA SER A 300 2.90 13.47 16.21
C SER A 300 4.35 13.91 16.42
N THR A 301 5.32 12.99 16.25
CA THR A 301 6.74 13.24 16.48
C THR A 301 7.60 13.11 15.22
N THR A 302 7.11 12.42 14.19
CA THR A 302 7.84 12.22 12.93
C THR A 302 8.01 13.52 12.17
N LYS A 303 9.25 13.81 11.74
CA LYS A 303 9.61 14.96 10.91
C LYS A 303 10.37 14.53 9.68
N GLY A 304 10.30 15.33 8.62
CA GLY A 304 10.98 15.06 7.36
C GLY A 304 10.00 14.61 6.27
N LYS A 305 10.54 14.05 5.19
CA LYS A 305 9.80 13.79 3.96
C LYS A 305 9.99 12.36 3.46
N THR A 306 9.01 11.89 2.72
CA THR A 306 9.08 10.68 1.88
C THR A 306 9.28 11.10 0.42
N ASN A 307 9.89 10.24 -0.38
CA ASN A 307 10.01 10.38 -1.83
C ASN A 307 9.86 9.00 -2.47
N ILE A 308 8.77 8.78 -3.20
CA ILE A 308 8.45 7.49 -3.82
C ILE A 308 8.17 7.70 -5.31
N GLY A 309 8.75 6.87 -6.17
CA GLY A 309 8.56 6.99 -7.61
C GLY A 309 9.27 5.96 -8.47
N ASP A 310 9.13 6.18 -9.78
CA ASP A 310 9.54 5.26 -10.84
C ASP A 310 10.57 5.90 -11.76
N ILE A 311 11.70 5.23 -11.93
CA ILE A 311 12.69 5.53 -12.96
C ILE A 311 12.54 4.51 -14.08
N ALA A 312 12.14 4.99 -15.25
CA ALA A 312 11.92 4.15 -16.43
C ALA A 312 12.87 4.55 -17.55
N THR A 313 13.50 3.55 -18.18
CA THR A 313 14.28 3.72 -19.41
C THR A 313 13.59 2.98 -20.54
N GLY A 314 13.53 3.59 -21.72
CA GLY A 314 13.00 2.94 -22.92
C GLY A 314 13.12 3.83 -24.15
N GLN A 315 12.19 3.70 -25.10
CA GLN A 315 12.25 4.44 -26.37
C GLN A 315 11.16 5.50 -26.45
N LYS A 316 11.49 6.67 -26.99
CA LYS A 316 10.54 7.71 -27.40
C LYS A 316 10.98 8.30 -28.73
N ASP A 317 10.12 8.27 -29.74
CA ASP A 317 10.41 8.83 -31.07
C ASP A 317 11.73 8.28 -31.69
N GLY A 318 12.02 7.00 -31.42
CA GLY A 318 13.22 6.31 -31.89
C GLY A 318 14.53 6.66 -31.17
N GLN A 319 14.45 7.35 -30.03
CA GLN A 319 15.61 7.65 -29.17
C GLN A 319 15.42 7.02 -27.79
N GLU A 320 16.54 6.55 -27.21
CA GLU A 320 16.54 6.11 -25.82
C GLU A 320 16.31 7.31 -24.90
N LYS A 321 15.39 7.15 -23.94
CA LYS A 321 15.07 8.16 -22.94
C LYS A 321 14.92 7.53 -21.58
N THR A 322 15.31 8.28 -20.55
CA THR A 322 15.12 7.92 -19.15
C THR A 322 14.30 8.99 -18.47
N VAL A 323 13.20 8.59 -17.82
CA VAL A 323 12.32 9.50 -17.08
C VAL A 323 12.20 9.05 -15.63
N TYR A 324 12.07 10.02 -14.74
CA TYR A 324 11.79 9.84 -13.32
C TYR A 324 10.47 10.53 -12.97
N ILE A 325 9.46 9.76 -12.57
CA ILE A 325 8.21 10.30 -12.03
C ILE A 325 8.11 9.96 -10.55
N TYR A 326 7.83 10.95 -9.70
CA TYR A 326 7.84 10.73 -8.26
C TYR A 326 6.95 11.71 -7.50
N GLN A 327 6.71 11.37 -6.24
CA GLN A 327 5.92 12.15 -5.30
C GLN A 327 6.75 12.40 -4.03
N VAL A 328 6.65 13.61 -3.48
CA VAL A 328 7.27 13.96 -2.19
C VAL A 328 6.18 14.31 -1.18
N CYS A 329 6.09 13.59 -0.07
CA CYS A 329 5.11 13.85 0.99
C CYS A 329 5.81 14.20 2.32
N ASP A 330 5.39 15.30 2.94
CA ASP A 330 5.91 15.78 4.22
C ASP A 330 5.11 15.19 5.39
N HIS A 331 5.82 14.68 6.41
CA HIS A 331 5.20 14.05 7.58
C HIS A 331 4.39 15.04 8.41
N GLU A 332 4.86 16.27 8.56
CA GLU A 332 4.20 17.30 9.38
C GLU A 332 2.92 17.79 8.70
N ASP A 333 2.95 17.97 7.36
CA ASP A 333 1.78 18.35 6.57
C ASP A 333 0.70 17.24 6.57
N ALA A 334 1.11 15.98 6.36
CA ALA A 334 0.21 14.83 6.41
C ALA A 334 -0.49 14.70 7.79
N TYR A 335 0.27 14.90 8.87
CA TYR A 335 -0.25 14.85 10.22
C TYR A 335 -1.19 16.02 10.51
N ALA A 336 -0.88 17.23 10.04
CA ALA A 336 -1.74 18.39 10.20
C ALA A 336 -3.11 18.21 9.53
N GLU A 337 -3.16 17.55 8.37
CA GLU A 337 -4.41 17.36 7.63
C GLU A 337 -5.26 16.19 8.15
N THR A 338 -4.62 15.06 8.50
CA THR A 338 -5.34 13.80 8.76
C THR A 338 -5.01 13.15 10.10
N GLY A 339 -4.12 13.75 10.90
CA GLY A 339 -3.64 13.18 12.16
C GLY A 339 -2.74 11.96 12.01
N ASN A 340 -2.22 11.70 10.80
CA ASN A 340 -1.41 10.52 10.47
C ASN A 340 -0.13 10.91 9.70
N GLN A 341 0.93 10.12 9.88
CA GLN A 341 2.21 10.32 9.22
C GLN A 341 2.18 9.98 7.72
N ALA A 342 3.23 10.41 6.99
CA ALA A 342 3.26 10.37 5.53
C ALA A 342 3.11 8.96 4.93
N VAL A 343 3.63 7.88 5.55
CA VAL A 343 3.47 6.50 5.04
C VAL A 343 2.00 6.07 5.06
N SER A 344 1.23 6.40 6.10
CA SER A 344 -0.21 6.13 6.11
C SER A 344 -0.95 7.04 5.15
N TYR A 345 -0.45 8.26 4.95
CA TYR A 345 -1.03 9.23 4.05
C TYR A 345 -0.88 8.83 2.58
N THR A 346 0.33 8.44 2.18
CA THR A 346 0.68 8.00 0.83
C THR A 346 -0.06 6.73 0.45
N THR A 347 -0.40 5.83 1.38
CA THR A 347 -1.28 4.67 1.07
C THR A 347 -2.78 5.02 1.13
N GLY A 348 -3.20 5.83 2.10
CA GLY A 348 -4.62 6.10 2.35
C GLY A 348 -5.28 7.04 1.33
N VAL A 349 -4.52 7.99 0.77
CA VAL A 349 -5.02 8.89 -0.29
C VAL A 349 -5.31 8.09 -1.58
N PRO A 350 -4.39 7.28 -2.12
CA PRO A 350 -4.66 6.39 -3.26
C PRO A 350 -5.81 5.42 -3.04
N ALA A 351 -5.98 4.87 -1.82
CA ALA A 351 -7.12 4.02 -1.52
C ALA A 351 -8.46 4.77 -1.69
N MET A 352 -8.51 6.03 -1.23
CA MET A 352 -9.67 6.90 -1.48
C MET A 352 -9.84 7.21 -2.98
N ILE A 353 -8.75 7.48 -3.72
CA ILE A 353 -8.83 7.77 -5.15
C ILE A 353 -9.30 6.54 -5.95
N GLY A 354 -8.77 5.35 -5.69
CA GLY A 354 -9.22 4.11 -6.32
C GLY A 354 -10.70 3.84 -6.06
N ALA A 355 -11.16 4.07 -4.82
CA ALA A 355 -12.58 4.01 -4.49
C ALA A 355 -13.40 5.05 -5.27
N ALA A 356 -12.90 6.28 -5.44
CA ALA A 356 -13.54 7.29 -6.25
C ALA A 356 -13.60 6.91 -7.73
N MET A 357 -12.54 6.31 -8.28
CA MET A 357 -12.50 5.83 -9.66
C MET A 357 -13.61 4.81 -9.93
N MET A 358 -13.76 3.82 -9.04
CA MET A 358 -14.81 2.81 -9.14
C MET A 358 -16.22 3.41 -8.97
N LEU A 359 -16.43 4.24 -7.94
CA LEU A 359 -17.75 4.77 -7.59
C LEU A 359 -18.27 5.81 -8.59
N THR A 360 -17.38 6.53 -9.27
CA THR A 360 -17.74 7.46 -10.35
C THR A 360 -17.85 6.77 -11.72
N GLY A 361 -17.35 5.53 -11.83
CA GLY A 361 -17.30 4.77 -13.07
C GLY A 361 -16.19 5.23 -14.03
N ALA A 362 -15.24 6.06 -13.56
CA ALA A 362 -14.05 6.40 -14.31
C ALA A 362 -13.20 5.15 -14.59
N TRP A 363 -13.10 4.26 -13.59
CA TRP A 363 -12.65 2.89 -13.78
C TRP A 363 -13.82 1.94 -13.59
N LYS A 364 -14.01 1.04 -14.55
CA LYS A 364 -15.12 0.11 -14.57
C LYS A 364 -14.70 -1.18 -15.26
N GLY A 365 -15.11 -2.30 -14.69
CA GLY A 365 -14.91 -3.64 -15.25
C GLY A 365 -15.77 -4.67 -14.52
N GLU A 366 -15.69 -5.91 -14.98
CA GLU A 366 -16.25 -7.09 -14.31
C GLU A 366 -15.12 -8.12 -14.18
N GLY A 367 -14.78 -8.54 -12.96
CA GLY A 367 -13.60 -9.34 -12.67
C GLY A 367 -12.65 -8.68 -11.68
N VAL A 368 -11.39 -9.13 -11.69
CA VAL A 368 -10.31 -8.71 -10.79
C VAL A 368 -9.23 -7.99 -11.59
N PHE A 369 -8.81 -6.82 -11.12
CA PHE A 369 -7.89 -5.97 -11.86
C PHE A 369 -6.81 -5.41 -10.93
N ASN A 370 -5.58 -5.38 -11.43
CA ASN A 370 -4.56 -4.49 -10.88
C ASN A 370 -4.74 -3.08 -11.47
N ILE A 371 -4.25 -2.08 -10.75
CA ILE A 371 -4.51 -0.67 -11.04
C ILE A 371 -3.97 -0.22 -12.41
N GLU A 372 -2.85 -0.78 -12.87
CA GLU A 372 -2.22 -0.46 -14.15
C GLU A 372 -3.02 -0.88 -15.38
N GLN A 373 -4.06 -1.69 -15.20
CA GLN A 373 -4.93 -2.12 -16.30
C GLN A 373 -5.95 -1.04 -16.71
N PHE A 374 -6.00 0.08 -15.97
CA PHE A 374 -6.91 1.20 -16.25
C PHE A 374 -6.17 2.44 -16.76
N ASP A 375 -6.96 3.41 -17.25
CA ASP A 375 -6.41 4.70 -17.68
C ASP A 375 -5.83 5.48 -16.48
N PRO A 376 -4.52 5.83 -16.47
CA PRO A 376 -3.88 6.52 -15.36
C PRO A 376 -4.32 7.99 -15.21
N ASP A 377 -4.79 8.65 -16.28
CA ASP A 377 -4.99 10.10 -16.31
C ASP A 377 -5.95 10.63 -15.22
N PRO A 378 -7.17 10.09 -15.03
CA PRO A 378 -8.07 10.59 -13.99
C PRO A 378 -7.53 10.36 -12.57
N PHE A 379 -6.72 9.32 -12.37
CA PHE A 379 -6.08 9.04 -11.08
C PHE A 379 -4.96 10.05 -10.81
N MET A 380 -4.11 10.32 -11.79
CA MET A 380 -3.04 11.32 -11.75
C MET A 380 -3.56 12.73 -11.46
N ASP A 381 -4.72 13.08 -12.03
CA ASP A 381 -5.41 14.33 -11.75
C ASP A 381 -5.89 14.42 -10.28
N MET A 382 -6.39 13.31 -9.73
CA MET A 382 -6.85 13.26 -8.34
C MET A 382 -5.68 13.28 -7.35
N LEU A 383 -4.54 12.67 -7.66
CA LEU A 383 -3.33 12.75 -6.84
C LEU A 383 -2.93 14.22 -6.59
N ASN A 384 -2.87 15.03 -7.65
CA ASN A 384 -2.60 16.46 -7.57
C ASN A 384 -3.63 17.22 -6.70
N LYS A 385 -4.91 16.87 -6.81
CA LYS A 385 -6.01 17.55 -6.08
C LYS A 385 -6.08 17.16 -4.61
N HIS A 386 -5.64 15.96 -4.24
CA HIS A 386 -5.86 15.38 -2.92
C HIS A 386 -4.61 15.23 -2.06
N GLY A 387 -3.57 16.00 -2.38
CA GLY A 387 -2.40 16.20 -1.50
C GLY A 387 -1.20 15.33 -1.81
N LEU A 388 -1.20 14.65 -2.96
CA LEU A 388 -0.05 13.90 -3.47
C LEU A 388 0.39 14.43 -4.84
N PRO A 389 0.80 15.71 -4.94
CA PRO A 389 1.30 16.24 -6.21
C PRO A 389 2.56 15.51 -6.65
N TRP A 390 2.64 15.18 -7.93
CA TRP A 390 3.74 14.42 -8.53
C TRP A 390 4.56 15.29 -9.48
N GLN A 391 5.79 14.86 -9.74
CA GLN A 391 6.75 15.54 -10.59
C GLN A 391 7.31 14.58 -11.64
N VAL A 392 7.70 15.11 -12.79
CA VAL A 392 8.41 14.36 -13.83
C VAL A 392 9.72 15.07 -14.14
N LYS A 393 10.80 14.30 -14.23
CA LYS A 393 12.13 14.74 -14.67
C LYS A 393 12.65 13.81 -15.76
N GLU A 394 13.27 14.35 -16.80
CA GLU A 394 14.10 13.57 -17.73
C GLU A 394 15.50 13.43 -17.12
N LEU A 395 16.07 12.23 -17.14
CA LEU A 395 17.43 11.97 -16.67
C LEU A 395 18.38 11.87 -17.87
N ASP A 396 19.63 12.34 -17.70
CA ASP A 396 20.63 12.35 -18.77
C ASP A 396 21.05 10.95 -19.24
N ALA A 397 20.87 9.94 -18.39
CA ALA A 397 21.24 8.55 -18.68
C ALA A 397 20.39 7.57 -17.86
N PRO A 398 20.32 6.29 -18.27
CA PRO A 398 19.80 5.21 -17.43
C PRO A 398 20.57 5.08 -16.11
N LEU A 399 19.94 4.46 -15.10
CA LEU A 399 20.62 4.14 -13.84
C LEU A 399 21.83 3.23 -14.10
N ALA A 400 22.98 3.59 -13.54
CA ALA A 400 24.24 2.90 -13.78
C ALA A 400 24.34 1.49 -13.16
N PHE A 401 23.38 1.11 -12.31
CA PHE A 401 23.38 -0.12 -11.53
C PHE A 401 22.26 -1.09 -11.94
#